data_AF-A0A9D0ZFY3-F1
#
_entry.id   AF-A0A9D0ZFY3-F1
#
_cell.length_a   1.000
_cell.length_b   1.000
_cell.length_c   1.000
_cell.angle_alpha   90.00
_cell.angle_beta   90.00
_cell.angle_gamma   90.00
#
_symmetry.space_group_name_H-M   'P 1'
#
loop_
_entity.id
_entity.type
_entity.pdbx_description
1 polymer ?
#
loop_
_entity_poly.entity_id
_entity_poly.type
_entity_poly.pdbx_seq_one_letter_code
_entity_poly.pdbx_strand_id
1 'polypeptide(L)'
;MAKILYGEPVAEALSAETAARAARLRARGVTPTLAIIRVGERPDDMSYERGAVKRCLALGIEVRKYALRADAAQAELMAAIDGVNRDDGIHGCLLLRPLPGQMDEHASCEALAAEKDVDCITAASLCGVFTGEKLRFAPCTARACIEMLDYYGIAMAGKRVAVIGRSLVVGRPAAMLLLERDATVTICHSKTPDAPAICREADILIAASGRAGLVGS
;
A
#
# COMPACT_ATOMS: atom_id res chain seq x y z
N MET A 1 28.05 14.04 -6.86
CA MET A 1 27.46 12.69 -6.84
C MET A 1 26.27 12.72 -5.90
N ALA A 2 25.15 12.07 -6.24
CA ALA A 2 23.98 12.03 -5.36
C ALA A 2 24.21 11.08 -4.17
N LYS A 3 23.61 11.39 -3.02
CA LYS A 3 23.56 10.46 -1.87
C LYS A 3 22.51 9.38 -2.15
N ILE A 4 22.90 8.11 -2.04
CA ILE A 4 21.97 6.99 -2.17
C ILE A 4 21.18 6.84 -0.87
N LEU A 5 19.85 6.79 -0.97
CA LEU A 5 18.95 6.52 0.14
C LEU A 5 18.52 5.05 0.07
N TYR A 6 19.08 4.22 0.94
CA TYR A 6 18.77 2.79 1.00
C TYR A 6 17.44 2.55 1.71
N GLY A 7 16.60 1.65 1.18
CA GLY A 7 15.32 1.28 1.81
C GLY A 7 15.44 0.26 2.94
N GLU A 8 16.49 -0.53 2.94
CA GLU A 8 16.78 -1.53 3.98
C GLU A 8 16.77 -0.95 5.41
N PRO A 9 17.53 0.11 5.74
CA PRO A 9 17.52 0.67 7.10
C PRO A 9 16.14 1.26 7.50
N VAL A 10 15.37 1.74 6.53
CA VAL A 10 14.00 2.23 6.76
C VAL A 10 13.07 1.06 7.13
N ALA A 11 13.14 -0.03 6.36
CA ALA A 11 12.36 -1.23 6.62
C ALA A 11 12.71 -1.88 7.97
N GLU A 12 14.00 -1.89 8.35
CA GLU A 12 14.44 -2.36 9.67
C GLU A 12 13.87 -1.53 10.81
N ALA A 13 13.94 -0.19 10.71
CA ALA A 13 13.40 0.70 11.73
C ALA A 13 11.87 0.54 11.88
N LEU A 14 11.13 0.50 10.77
CA LEU A 14 9.69 0.26 10.76
C LEU A 14 9.33 -1.11 11.34
N SER A 15 10.15 -2.14 11.03
CA SER A 15 9.98 -3.48 11.58
C SER A 15 10.16 -3.50 13.09
N ALA A 16 11.20 -2.85 13.61
CA ALA A 16 11.46 -2.76 15.05
C ALA A 16 10.31 -2.06 15.79
N GLU A 17 9.81 -0.94 15.27
CA GLU A 17 8.67 -0.24 15.86
C GLU A 17 7.40 -1.11 15.85
N THR A 18 7.14 -1.76 14.71
CA THR A 18 5.97 -2.62 14.53
C THR A 18 5.99 -3.81 15.49
N ALA A 19 7.14 -4.49 15.63
CA ALA A 19 7.30 -5.59 16.56
C ALA A 19 7.07 -5.14 18.01
N ALA A 20 7.60 -3.97 18.40
CA ALA A 20 7.37 -3.40 19.73
C ALA A 20 5.89 -3.09 19.97
N ARG A 21 5.17 -2.58 18.96
CA ARG A 21 3.72 -2.33 19.04
C ARG A 21 2.91 -3.62 19.16
N ALA A 22 3.24 -4.64 18.36
CA ALA A 22 2.59 -5.94 18.41
C ALA A 22 2.77 -6.60 19.79
N ALA A 23 3.99 -6.55 20.36
CA ALA A 23 4.26 -7.04 21.71
C ALA A 23 3.42 -6.34 22.79
N ARG A 24 3.27 -5.00 22.70
CA ARG A 24 2.42 -4.23 23.64
C ARG A 24 0.94 -4.59 23.53
N LEU A 25 0.43 -4.85 22.32
CA LEU A 25 -0.95 -5.33 22.12
C LEU A 25 -1.14 -6.73 22.70
N ARG A 26 -0.17 -7.62 22.46
CA ARG A 26 -0.23 -9.00 22.97
C ARG A 26 -0.22 -9.06 24.49
N ALA A 27 0.59 -8.21 25.14
CA ALA A 27 0.58 -8.06 26.60
C ALA A 27 -0.77 -7.59 27.16
N ARG A 28 -1.62 -6.96 26.34
CA ARG A 28 -2.98 -6.53 26.68
C ARG A 28 -4.05 -7.53 26.22
N GLY A 29 -3.65 -8.74 25.81
CA GLY A 29 -4.57 -9.80 25.35
C GLY A 29 -5.06 -9.62 23.91
N VAL A 30 -4.49 -8.69 23.13
CA VAL A 30 -4.83 -8.49 21.72
C VAL A 30 -3.72 -9.04 20.85
N THR A 31 -4.01 -10.07 20.06
CA THR A 31 -3.05 -10.57 19.06
C THR A 31 -3.37 -9.94 17.71
N PRO A 32 -2.49 -9.08 17.16
CA PRO A 32 -2.69 -8.55 15.81
C PRO A 32 -2.71 -9.68 14.79
N THR A 33 -3.66 -9.64 13.87
CA THR A 33 -3.89 -10.72 12.89
C THR A 33 -4.19 -10.11 11.54
N LEU A 34 -3.45 -10.56 10.52
CA LEU A 34 -3.65 -10.24 9.11
C LEU A 34 -4.32 -11.43 8.40
N ALA A 35 -5.41 -11.19 7.70
CA ALA A 35 -5.93 -12.13 6.71
C ALA A 35 -5.22 -11.93 5.36
N ILE A 36 -4.89 -13.02 4.67
CA ILE A 36 -4.46 -12.99 3.28
C ILE A 36 -5.42 -13.85 2.48
N ILE A 37 -6.11 -13.24 1.53
CA ILE A 37 -7.03 -13.93 0.60
C ILE A 37 -6.34 -14.04 -0.76
N ARG A 38 -6.26 -15.26 -1.30
CA ARG A 38 -5.66 -15.56 -2.59
C ARG A 38 -6.55 -16.51 -3.38
N VAL A 39 -6.68 -16.27 -4.68
CA VAL A 39 -7.40 -17.15 -5.60
C VAL A 39 -6.43 -17.73 -6.63
N GLY A 40 -6.33 -19.06 -6.69
CA GLY A 40 -5.37 -19.76 -7.54
C GLY A 40 -3.94 -19.69 -7.00
N GLU A 41 -2.98 -20.20 -7.78
CA GLU A 41 -1.59 -20.44 -7.35
C GLU A 41 -0.57 -19.76 -8.26
N ARG A 42 -0.86 -18.54 -8.70
CA ARG A 42 0.08 -17.78 -9.52
C ARG A 42 1.42 -17.65 -8.77
N PRO A 43 2.57 -17.98 -9.40
CA PRO A 43 3.86 -18.03 -8.70
C PRO A 43 4.23 -16.73 -7.98
N ASP A 44 3.90 -15.59 -8.57
CA ASP A 44 4.16 -14.27 -8.00
C ASP A 44 3.34 -14.03 -6.73
N ASP A 45 2.04 -14.35 -6.76
CA ASP A 45 1.14 -14.23 -5.60
C ASP A 45 1.60 -15.17 -4.46
N MET A 46 2.04 -16.38 -4.80
CA MET A 46 2.60 -17.34 -3.85
C MET A 46 3.92 -16.87 -3.23
N SER A 47 4.78 -16.22 -4.02
CA SER A 47 6.04 -15.66 -3.54
C SER A 47 5.77 -14.51 -2.58
N TYR A 48 4.86 -13.60 -2.96
CA TYR A 48 4.45 -12.47 -2.16
C TYR A 48 3.75 -12.90 -0.85
N GLU A 49 2.81 -13.85 -0.90
CA GLU A 49 2.17 -14.45 0.27
C GLU A 49 3.21 -14.99 1.26
N ARG A 50 4.17 -15.78 0.78
CA ARG A 50 5.25 -16.35 1.63
C ARG A 50 6.08 -15.25 2.29
N GLY A 51 6.43 -14.20 1.55
CA GLY A 51 7.14 -13.04 2.07
C GLY A 51 6.35 -12.30 3.15
N ALA A 52 5.07 -12.02 2.88
CA ALA A 52 4.18 -11.34 3.81
C ALA A 52 3.97 -12.15 5.10
N VAL A 53 3.74 -13.47 4.98
CA VAL A 53 3.61 -14.40 6.12
C VAL A 53 4.89 -14.39 6.96
N LYS A 54 6.05 -14.59 6.33
CA LYS A 54 7.34 -14.61 7.03
C LYS A 54 7.57 -13.31 7.80
N ARG A 55 7.27 -12.16 7.18
CA ARG A 55 7.42 -10.85 7.80
C ARG A 55 6.46 -10.68 8.98
N CYS A 56 5.17 -10.97 8.80
CA CYS A 56 4.18 -10.84 9.88
C CYS A 56 4.57 -11.68 11.11
N LEU A 57 4.92 -12.95 10.90
CA LEU A 57 5.32 -13.84 11.98
C LEU A 57 6.58 -13.35 12.72
N ALA A 58 7.58 -12.85 11.98
CA ALA A 58 8.79 -12.26 12.58
C ALA A 58 8.49 -11.03 13.44
N LEU A 59 7.38 -10.32 13.18
CA LEU A 59 6.93 -9.14 13.91
C LEU A 59 5.91 -9.46 15.01
N GLY A 60 5.57 -10.74 15.24
CA GLY A 60 4.56 -11.14 16.22
C GLY A 60 3.12 -10.89 15.79
N ILE A 61 2.87 -10.80 14.47
CA ILE A 61 1.55 -10.66 13.86
C ILE A 61 1.12 -12.03 13.33
N GLU A 62 -0.05 -12.52 13.75
CA GLU A 62 -0.61 -13.77 13.24
C GLU A 62 -1.14 -13.61 11.81
N VAL A 63 -1.15 -14.70 11.05
CA VAL A 63 -1.65 -14.68 9.67
C VAL A 63 -2.66 -15.79 9.46
N ARG A 64 -3.84 -15.43 8.95
CA ARG A 64 -4.86 -16.37 8.49
C ARG A 64 -4.92 -16.36 6.97
N LYS A 65 -4.72 -17.52 6.36
CA LYS A 65 -4.69 -17.67 4.91
C LYS A 65 -6.01 -18.24 4.41
N TYR A 66 -6.56 -17.60 3.38
CA TYR A 66 -7.75 -18.03 2.66
C TYR A 66 -7.33 -18.27 1.20
N ALA A 67 -6.89 -19.50 0.91
CA ALA A 67 -6.45 -19.90 -0.41
C ALA A 67 -7.60 -20.63 -1.13
N LEU A 68 -8.20 -19.95 -2.10
CA LEU A 68 -9.26 -20.47 -2.96
C LEU A 68 -8.66 -21.05 -4.24
N ARG A 69 -9.35 -22.03 -4.83
CA ARG A 69 -8.94 -22.61 -6.11
C ARG A 69 -9.10 -21.60 -7.25
N ALA A 70 -8.35 -21.76 -8.33
CA ALA A 70 -8.43 -20.88 -9.49
C ALA A 70 -9.79 -20.93 -10.21
N ASP A 71 -10.52 -22.04 -10.05
CA ASP A 71 -11.86 -22.30 -10.59
C ASP A 71 -12.99 -22.02 -9.57
N ALA A 72 -12.68 -21.47 -8.40
CA ALA A 72 -13.67 -21.12 -7.39
C ALA A 72 -14.72 -20.15 -7.96
N ALA A 73 -15.96 -20.29 -7.51
CA ALA A 73 -17.03 -19.38 -7.86
C ALA A 73 -16.84 -18.01 -7.18
N GLN A 74 -17.35 -16.94 -7.80
CA GLN A 74 -17.38 -15.60 -7.19
C GLN A 74 -17.99 -15.64 -5.77
N ALA A 75 -19.07 -16.41 -5.58
CA ALA A 75 -19.73 -16.53 -4.29
C ALA A 75 -18.83 -17.09 -3.17
N GLU A 76 -17.87 -17.96 -3.49
CA GLU A 76 -16.92 -18.51 -2.52
C GLU A 76 -15.93 -17.43 -2.06
N LEU A 77 -15.45 -16.58 -2.99
CA LEU A 77 -14.61 -15.43 -2.66
C LEU A 77 -15.37 -14.42 -1.81
N MET A 78 -16.61 -14.09 -2.18
CA MET A 78 -17.44 -13.16 -1.41
C MET A 78 -17.71 -13.68 0.00
N ALA A 79 -17.94 -14.99 0.16
CA ALA A 79 -18.12 -15.61 1.47
C ALA A 79 -16.82 -15.56 2.32
N ALA A 80 -15.65 -15.73 1.70
CA ALA A 80 -14.37 -15.59 2.39
C ALA A 80 -14.14 -14.15 2.87
N ILE A 81 -14.42 -13.15 2.02
CA ILE A 81 -14.31 -11.73 2.37
C ILE A 81 -15.28 -11.37 3.51
N ASP A 82 -16.53 -11.83 3.42
CA ASP A 82 -17.54 -11.59 4.44
C ASP A 82 -17.18 -12.24 5.79
N GLY A 83 -16.63 -13.47 5.76
CA GLY A 83 -16.06 -14.11 6.93
C GLY A 83 -14.93 -13.30 7.55
N VAL A 84 -14.03 -12.75 6.73
CA VAL A 84 -12.96 -11.86 7.20
C VAL A 84 -13.51 -10.56 7.79
N ASN A 85 -14.53 -9.96 7.18
CA ASN A 85 -15.16 -8.74 7.67
C ASN A 85 -15.78 -8.93 9.06
N ARG A 86 -16.47 -10.05 9.29
CA ARG A 86 -17.18 -10.31 10.57
C ARG A 86 -16.31 -10.83 11.71
N ASP A 87 -15.09 -11.28 11.42
CA ASP A 87 -14.20 -11.81 12.45
C ASP A 87 -13.45 -10.68 13.16
N ASP A 88 -13.86 -10.35 14.39
CA ASP A 88 -13.21 -9.33 15.23
C ASP A 88 -11.76 -9.68 15.62
N GLY A 89 -11.36 -10.94 15.49
CA GLY A 89 -9.97 -11.37 15.68
C GLY A 89 -9.07 -11.06 14.49
N ILE A 90 -9.62 -10.60 13.35
CA ILE A 90 -8.89 -10.17 12.16
C ILE A 90 -8.88 -8.65 12.08
N HIS A 91 -7.70 -8.05 12.02
CA HIS A 91 -7.51 -6.61 12.15
C HIS A 91 -7.19 -5.93 10.81
N GLY A 92 -6.83 -6.73 9.80
CA GLY A 92 -6.52 -6.28 8.46
C GLY A 92 -6.60 -7.44 7.48
N CYS A 93 -6.77 -7.13 6.21
CA CYS A 93 -6.93 -8.09 5.13
C CYS A 93 -6.20 -7.62 3.88
N LEU A 94 -5.46 -8.55 3.28
CA LEU A 94 -4.78 -8.37 2.02
C LEU A 94 -5.42 -9.31 0.98
N LEU A 95 -6.17 -8.74 0.04
CA LEU A 95 -6.71 -9.47 -1.10
C LEU A 95 -5.67 -9.43 -2.23
N LEU A 96 -5.06 -10.58 -2.54
CA LEU A 96 -4.06 -10.66 -3.61
C LEU A 96 -4.73 -10.53 -4.98
N ARG A 97 -4.12 -9.73 -5.84
CA ARG A 97 -4.63 -9.36 -7.17
C ARG A 97 -3.50 -9.43 -8.20
N PRO A 98 -3.80 -9.59 -9.51
CA PRO A 98 -5.15 -9.69 -10.09
C PRO A 98 -5.87 -11.00 -9.76
N LEU A 99 -7.20 -10.94 -9.70
CA LEU A 99 -8.05 -12.13 -9.60
C LEU A 99 -8.16 -12.85 -10.96
N PRO A 100 -8.56 -14.14 -10.99
CA PRO A 100 -8.89 -14.83 -12.23
C PRO A 100 -9.94 -14.06 -13.05
N GLY A 101 -9.79 -14.06 -14.39
CA GLY A 101 -10.57 -13.18 -15.27
C GLY A 101 -12.08 -13.43 -15.30
N GLN A 102 -12.56 -14.55 -14.78
CA GLN A 102 -13.99 -14.83 -14.61
C GLN A 102 -14.62 -14.17 -13.37
N MET A 103 -13.81 -13.59 -12.48
CA MET A 103 -14.27 -12.95 -11.25
C MET A 103 -14.44 -11.45 -11.42
N ASP A 104 -15.41 -10.89 -10.69
CA ASP A 104 -15.58 -9.45 -10.59
C ASP A 104 -14.63 -8.90 -9.53
N GLU A 105 -13.44 -8.46 -9.97
CA GLU A 105 -12.43 -7.87 -9.08
C GLU A 105 -12.94 -6.61 -8.39
N HIS A 106 -13.73 -5.78 -9.07
CA HIS A 106 -14.24 -4.55 -8.49
C HIS A 106 -15.22 -4.84 -7.35
N ALA A 107 -16.20 -5.71 -7.59
CA ALA A 107 -17.14 -6.13 -6.54
C ALA A 107 -16.43 -6.81 -5.36
N SER A 108 -15.37 -7.59 -5.63
CA SER A 108 -14.57 -8.23 -4.59
C SER A 108 -13.78 -7.22 -3.74
N CYS A 109 -13.20 -6.19 -4.37
CA CYS A 109 -12.52 -5.12 -3.65
C CYS A 109 -13.51 -4.36 -2.77
N GLU A 110 -14.64 -3.90 -3.31
CA GLU A 110 -15.62 -3.10 -2.58
C GLU A 110 -16.35 -3.87 -1.47
N ALA A 111 -16.35 -5.20 -1.52
CA ALA A 111 -16.90 -6.02 -0.44
C ALA A 111 -16.02 -6.03 0.81
N LEU A 112 -14.73 -5.67 0.72
CA LEU A 112 -13.84 -5.64 1.87
C LEU A 112 -14.15 -4.42 2.75
N ALA A 113 -14.28 -4.64 4.05
CA ALA A 113 -14.49 -3.55 5.01
C ALA A 113 -13.28 -2.59 5.00
N ALA A 114 -13.53 -1.29 4.79
CA ALA A 114 -12.48 -0.28 4.65
C ALA A 114 -11.55 -0.21 5.87
N GLU A 115 -12.06 -0.50 7.06
CA GLU A 115 -11.31 -0.54 8.30
C GLU A 115 -10.33 -1.72 8.42
N LYS A 116 -10.49 -2.74 7.57
CA LYS A 116 -9.61 -3.91 7.41
C LYS A 116 -8.82 -3.87 6.10
N ASP A 117 -9.07 -2.93 5.21
CA ASP A 117 -8.38 -2.80 3.93
C ASP A 117 -6.98 -2.18 4.12
N VAL A 118 -5.99 -3.04 4.36
CA VAL A 118 -4.61 -2.59 4.62
C VAL A 118 -3.83 -2.22 3.35
N ASP A 119 -4.37 -2.53 2.18
CA ASP A 119 -3.75 -2.24 0.88
C ASP A 119 -4.43 -1.09 0.14
N CYS A 120 -5.50 -0.54 0.72
CA CYS A 120 -6.25 0.61 0.20
C CYS A 120 -6.78 0.35 -1.22
N ILE A 121 -7.41 -0.80 -1.41
CA ILE A 121 -7.99 -1.22 -2.71
C ILE A 121 -9.45 -0.78 -2.87
N THR A 122 -10.13 -0.47 -1.78
CA THR A 122 -11.54 -0.04 -1.81
C THR A 122 -11.67 1.44 -2.13
N ALA A 123 -12.77 1.84 -2.76
CA ALA A 123 -13.11 3.24 -2.99
C ALA A 123 -13.24 4.02 -1.68
N ALA A 124 -13.73 3.38 -0.61
CA ALA A 124 -13.84 3.96 0.72
C ALA A 124 -12.45 4.31 1.31
N SER A 125 -11.48 3.38 1.25
CA SER A 125 -10.11 3.67 1.70
C SER A 125 -9.45 4.77 0.88
N LEU A 126 -9.61 4.74 -0.45
CA LEU A 126 -9.09 5.78 -1.35
C LEU A 126 -9.74 7.15 -1.08
N CYS A 127 -11.03 7.18 -0.77
CA CYS A 127 -11.73 8.40 -0.36
C CYS A 127 -11.09 8.96 0.92
N GLY A 128 -10.81 8.12 1.90
CA GLY A 128 -10.10 8.48 3.12
C GLY A 128 -8.75 9.16 2.88
N VAL A 129 -7.92 8.57 2.00
CA VAL A 129 -6.64 9.17 1.59
C VAL A 129 -6.83 10.53 0.91
N PHE A 130 -7.94 10.71 0.19
CA PHE A 130 -8.22 11.96 -0.51
C PHE A 130 -8.78 13.05 0.42
N THR A 131 -9.63 12.69 1.38
CA THR A 131 -10.23 13.63 2.33
C THR A 131 -9.30 13.98 3.49
N GLY A 132 -8.18 13.27 3.63
CA GLY A 132 -7.30 13.37 4.81
C GLY A 132 -7.96 12.83 6.08
N GLU A 133 -9.05 12.06 5.94
CA GLU A 133 -9.65 11.36 7.06
C GLU A 133 -8.76 10.20 7.47
N LYS A 134 -8.73 9.89 8.78
CA LYS A 134 -7.96 8.76 9.33
C LYS A 134 -8.58 7.40 9.00
N LEU A 135 -9.07 7.21 7.78
CA LEU A 135 -9.31 5.89 7.21
C LEU A 135 -7.94 5.24 7.00
N ARG A 136 -7.79 4.04 7.55
CA ARG A 136 -6.63 3.67 8.37
C ARG A 136 -5.34 3.42 7.59
N PHE A 137 -5.40 3.21 6.28
CA PHE A 137 -4.25 2.78 5.48
C PHE A 137 -4.22 3.48 4.12
N ALA A 138 -3.06 4.05 3.77
CA ALA A 138 -2.77 4.47 2.40
C ALA A 138 -2.07 3.32 1.65
N PRO A 139 -2.11 3.30 0.30
CA PRO A 139 -1.43 2.27 -0.48
C PRO A 139 0.04 2.14 -0.10
N CYS A 140 0.49 0.91 0.10
CA CYS A 140 1.77 0.62 0.75
C CYS A 140 2.98 1.25 0.03
N THR A 141 2.97 1.29 -1.30
CA THR A 141 4.05 1.91 -2.11
C THR A 141 4.08 3.42 -1.97
N ALA A 142 2.92 4.09 -2.00
CA ALA A 142 2.84 5.53 -1.79
C ALA A 142 3.29 5.89 -0.37
N ARG A 143 2.84 5.12 0.63
CA ARG A 143 3.26 5.30 2.02
C ARG A 143 4.77 5.11 2.19
N ALA A 144 5.36 4.10 1.54
CA ALA A 144 6.79 3.85 1.58
C ALA A 144 7.62 5.05 1.08
N CYS A 145 7.17 5.77 0.05
CA CYS A 145 7.84 7.00 -0.38
C CYS A 145 7.89 8.05 0.74
N ILE A 146 6.81 8.21 1.50
CA ILE A 146 6.76 9.16 2.63
C ILE A 146 7.65 8.70 3.77
N GLU A 147 7.58 7.41 4.14
CA GLU A 147 8.41 6.84 5.22
C GLU A 147 9.91 6.95 4.91
N MET A 148 10.31 6.81 3.63
CA MET A 148 11.68 7.06 3.20
C MET A 148 12.08 8.52 3.45
N LEU A 149 11.26 9.49 3.06
CA LEU A 149 11.55 10.91 3.27
C LEU A 149 11.63 11.26 4.76
N ASP A 150 10.70 10.76 5.56
CA ASP A 150 10.66 10.96 7.02
C ASP A 150 11.90 10.37 7.69
N TYR A 151 12.24 9.10 7.39
CA TYR A 151 13.39 8.43 7.98
C TYR A 151 14.71 9.17 7.71
N TYR A 152 14.88 9.69 6.50
CA TYR A 152 16.08 10.44 6.11
C TYR A 152 16.03 11.93 6.51
N GLY A 153 14.99 12.38 7.21
CA GLY A 153 14.85 13.75 7.68
C GLY A 153 14.68 14.77 6.56
N ILE A 154 14.10 14.37 5.43
CA ILE A 154 13.86 15.25 4.28
C ILE A 154 12.55 16.00 4.53
N ALA A 155 12.66 17.28 4.87
CA ALA A 155 11.49 18.14 5.08
C ALA A 155 10.66 18.27 3.79
N MET A 156 9.37 17.99 3.88
CA MET A 156 8.40 18.07 2.78
C MET A 156 7.62 19.39 2.76
N ALA A 157 7.39 19.99 3.93
CA ALA A 157 6.63 21.22 4.06
C ALA A 157 7.24 22.36 3.23
N GLY A 158 6.41 23.01 2.41
CA GLY A 158 6.79 24.09 1.51
C GLY A 158 7.64 23.68 0.30
N LYS A 159 8.00 22.39 0.14
CA LYS A 159 8.77 21.90 -1.00
C LYS A 159 7.91 21.73 -2.24
N ARG A 160 8.50 22.00 -3.40
CA ARG A 160 7.90 21.70 -4.70
C ARG A 160 8.16 20.24 -5.03
N VAL A 161 7.10 19.46 -5.20
CA VAL A 161 7.19 18.03 -5.46
C VAL A 161 6.57 17.70 -6.81
N ALA A 162 7.32 17.04 -7.68
CA ALA A 162 6.80 16.50 -8.93
C ALA A 162 6.53 14.99 -8.77
N VAL A 163 5.30 14.57 -9.06
CA VAL A 163 4.91 13.15 -9.06
C VAL A 163 4.60 12.74 -10.49
N ILE A 164 5.44 11.90 -11.09
CA ILE A 164 5.21 11.36 -12.44
C ILE A 164 4.41 10.06 -12.32
N GLY A 165 3.17 10.09 -12.81
CA GLY A 165 2.24 8.97 -12.72
C GLY A 165 1.01 9.36 -11.90
N ARG A 166 -0.14 8.78 -12.26
CA ARG A 166 -1.46 9.13 -11.66
C ARG A 166 -2.35 7.92 -11.39
N SER A 167 -1.73 6.75 -11.18
CA SER A 167 -2.46 5.55 -10.78
C SER A 167 -3.07 5.71 -9.39
N LEU A 168 -4.08 4.90 -9.09
CA LEU A 168 -4.69 4.82 -7.76
C LEU A 168 -3.82 4.03 -6.75
N VAL A 169 -2.73 3.40 -7.21
CA VAL A 169 -1.83 2.61 -6.36
C VAL A 169 -0.65 3.45 -5.86
N VAL A 170 -0.13 4.38 -6.67
CA VAL A 170 1.08 5.15 -6.31
C VAL A 170 0.90 6.62 -6.54
N GLY A 171 0.69 7.05 -7.79
CA GLY A 171 0.80 8.47 -8.17
C GLY A 171 -0.15 9.41 -7.44
N ARG A 172 -1.47 9.15 -7.52
CA ARG A 172 -2.46 9.99 -6.82
C ARG A 172 -2.34 9.88 -5.30
N PRO A 173 -2.25 8.68 -4.69
CA PRO A 173 -2.08 8.57 -3.24
C PRO A 173 -0.81 9.27 -2.72
N ALA A 174 0.33 9.10 -3.38
CA ALA A 174 1.57 9.76 -2.97
C ALA A 174 1.42 11.28 -3.01
N ALA A 175 0.75 11.83 -4.03
CA ALA A 175 0.48 13.26 -4.11
C ALA A 175 -0.40 13.76 -2.95
N MET A 176 -1.43 13.00 -2.55
CA MET A 176 -2.28 13.37 -1.41
C MET A 176 -1.51 13.31 -0.09
N LEU A 177 -0.73 12.25 0.14
CA LEU A 177 0.08 12.14 1.35
C LEU A 177 1.16 13.23 1.45
N LEU A 178 1.74 13.66 0.32
CA LEU A 178 2.66 14.79 0.28
C LEU A 178 1.95 16.11 0.58
N LEU A 179 0.73 16.30 0.06
CA LEU A 179 -0.10 17.46 0.35
C LEU A 179 -0.46 17.54 1.84
N GLU A 180 -0.78 16.41 2.47
CA GLU A 180 -0.98 16.31 3.94
C GLU A 180 0.27 16.69 4.74
N ARG A 181 1.46 16.66 4.13
CA ARG A 181 2.74 17.10 4.72
C ARG A 181 3.14 18.52 4.29
N ASP A 182 2.16 19.32 3.89
CA ASP A 182 2.29 20.72 3.48
C ASP A 182 3.20 20.93 2.24
N ALA A 183 3.37 19.92 1.39
CA ALA A 183 4.12 20.05 0.15
C ALA A 183 3.28 20.72 -0.96
N THR A 184 3.93 21.44 -1.87
CA THR A 184 3.32 21.93 -3.12
C THR A 184 3.53 20.90 -4.21
N VAL A 185 2.47 20.17 -4.58
CA VAL A 185 2.57 18.99 -5.45
C VAL A 185 2.04 19.24 -6.86
N THR A 186 2.82 18.86 -7.86
CA THR A 186 2.42 18.82 -9.28
C THR A 186 2.43 17.39 -9.79
N ILE A 187 1.27 16.90 -10.29
CA ILE A 187 1.16 15.56 -10.87
C ILE A 187 1.41 15.62 -12.39
N CYS A 188 2.45 14.95 -12.84
CA CYS A 188 2.79 14.79 -14.25
C CYS A 188 2.28 13.44 -14.80
N HIS A 189 1.90 13.40 -16.07
CA HIS A 189 1.45 12.18 -16.76
C HIS A 189 1.76 12.26 -18.25
N SER A 190 1.39 11.22 -19.01
CA SER A 190 1.67 11.08 -20.45
C SER A 190 1.11 12.19 -21.36
N LYS A 191 0.31 13.10 -20.82
CA LYS A 191 -0.28 14.25 -21.54
C LYS A 191 0.17 15.59 -20.97
N THR A 192 1.07 15.61 -19.98
CA THR A 192 1.62 16.83 -19.41
C THR A 192 2.61 17.43 -20.41
N PRO A 193 2.34 18.64 -20.95
CA PRO A 193 3.29 19.33 -21.80
C PRO A 193 4.56 19.67 -21.00
N ASP A 194 5.72 19.48 -21.61
CA ASP A 194 7.04 19.78 -21.02
C ASP A 194 7.19 19.33 -19.54
N ALA A 195 6.82 18.06 -19.27
CA ALA A 195 7.07 17.45 -17.97
C ALA A 195 8.53 17.59 -17.48
N PRO A 196 9.57 17.55 -18.35
CA PRO A 196 10.95 17.80 -17.93
C PRO A 196 11.16 19.16 -17.26
N ALA A 197 10.55 20.25 -17.76
CA ALA A 197 10.66 21.56 -17.10
C ALA A 197 10.10 21.54 -15.68
N ILE A 198 8.91 20.96 -15.50
CA ILE A 198 8.28 20.81 -14.17
C ILE A 198 9.20 20.00 -13.24
N CYS A 199 9.79 18.91 -13.73
CA CYS A 199 10.66 18.05 -12.93
C CYS A 199 11.97 18.75 -12.53
N ARG A 200 12.50 19.66 -13.37
CA ARG A 200 13.71 20.46 -13.05
C ARG A 200 13.48 21.47 -11.94
N GLU A 201 12.25 21.93 -11.76
CA GLU A 201 11.86 22.89 -10.72
C GLU A 201 11.46 22.22 -9.40
N ALA A 202 11.48 20.88 -9.33
CA ALA A 202 11.06 20.14 -8.14
C ALA A 202 12.22 19.91 -7.18
N ASP A 203 11.98 20.15 -5.89
CA ASP A 203 12.88 19.77 -4.81
C ASP A 203 12.87 18.25 -4.58
N ILE A 204 11.71 17.62 -4.79
CA ILE A 204 11.49 16.18 -4.65
C ILE A 204 10.81 15.66 -5.92
N LEU A 205 11.29 14.54 -6.45
CA LEU A 205 10.71 13.87 -7.61
C LEU A 205 10.34 12.43 -7.26
N ILE A 206 9.06 12.07 -7.43
CA ILE A 206 8.57 10.68 -7.33
C ILE A 206 8.19 10.21 -8.73
N ALA A 207 8.87 9.17 -9.25
CA ALA A 207 8.59 8.59 -10.55
C ALA A 207 7.91 7.22 -10.42
N ALA A 208 6.64 7.13 -10.85
CA ALA A 208 5.79 5.94 -10.72
C ALA A 208 4.98 5.68 -12.01
N SER A 209 5.68 5.59 -13.14
CA SER A 209 5.08 5.47 -14.48
C SER A 209 5.15 4.07 -15.09
N GLY A 210 5.95 3.15 -14.52
CA GLY A 210 6.17 1.81 -15.07
C GLY A 210 6.99 1.80 -16.38
N ARG A 211 7.64 2.91 -16.76
CA ARG A 211 8.45 3.00 -17.99
C ARG A 211 9.93 3.17 -17.66
N ALA A 212 10.74 2.19 -18.03
CA ALA A 212 12.18 2.24 -17.88
C ALA A 212 12.78 3.43 -18.65
N GLY A 213 13.77 4.10 -18.02
CA GLY A 213 14.48 5.24 -18.63
C GLY A 213 13.65 6.52 -18.78
N LEU A 214 12.47 6.64 -18.15
CA LEU A 214 11.62 7.83 -18.32
C LEU A 214 12.25 9.13 -17.78
N VAL A 215 13.02 9.05 -16.70
CA VAL A 215 13.67 10.21 -16.07
C VAL A 215 15.15 10.17 -16.43
N GLY A 216 15.67 11.28 -16.95
CA GLY A 216 17.06 11.40 -17.40
C GLY A 216 17.29 11.03 -18.88
N SER A 217 16.23 10.67 -19.61
CA SER A 217 16.20 10.62 -21.08
C SER A 217 16.08 12.01 -21.70
#